data_AF-B7RW49-F1
#
_entry.id   AF-B7RW49-F1
#
_cell.length_a   1.000
_cell.length_b   1.000
_cell.length_c   1.000
_cell.angle_alpha   90.00
_cell.angle_beta   90.00
_cell.angle_gamma   90.00
#
_symmetry.space_group_name_H-M   'P 1'
#
loop_
_entity.id
_entity.type
_entity.pdbx_description
1 polymer ?
#
loop_
_entity_poly.entity_id
_entity_poly.type
_entity_poly.pdbx_seq_one_letter_code
_entity_poly.pdbx_strand_id
1 'polypeptide(L)'
;MVAGAARVTPWQSLCLTQVLVVQRLLLKKNIPGQIYLGVRKGDQQVACPGTAATGLYAHAWLQSGDQIVNGGGGAEQFAVVSVYSWEAL
;
A
#
# COMPACT_ATOMS: atom_id res chain seq x y z
N MET A 1 -3.91 8.32 -11.23
CA MET A 1 -4.71 9.37 -10.55
C MET A 1 -4.38 9.48 -9.06
N VAL A 2 -4.59 8.45 -8.23
CA VAL A 2 -4.36 8.51 -6.77
C VAL A 2 -2.90 8.85 -6.39
N ALA A 3 -1.91 8.18 -6.98
CA ALA A 3 -0.49 8.49 -6.74
C ALA A 3 -0.10 9.93 -7.15
N GLY A 4 -0.84 10.53 -8.09
CA GLY A 4 -0.66 11.93 -8.46
C GLY A 4 -1.22 12.88 -7.40
N ALA A 5 -2.44 12.60 -6.93
CA ALA A 5 -3.09 13.38 -5.87
C ALA A 5 -2.33 13.32 -4.54
N ALA A 6 -1.71 12.18 -4.22
CA ALA A 6 -0.92 12.00 -3.01
C ALA A 6 0.26 12.98 -2.85
N ARG A 7 0.73 13.58 -3.95
CA ARG A 7 1.84 14.55 -3.95
C ARG A 7 1.42 15.97 -3.54
N VAL A 8 0.12 16.27 -3.57
CA VAL A 8 -0.41 17.61 -3.33
C VAL A 8 -1.33 17.66 -2.10
N THR A 9 -1.42 16.58 -1.33
CA THR A 9 -2.13 16.59 -0.04
C THR A 9 -1.34 17.38 1.00
N PRO A 10 -1.98 18.14 1.90
CA PRO A 10 -1.27 18.92 2.92
C PRO A 10 -0.68 18.04 4.05
N TRP A 11 -0.91 16.72 4.00
CA TRP A 11 -0.30 15.70 4.86
C TRP A 11 0.42 14.64 4.01
N GLN A 12 1.19 13.77 4.66
CA GLN A 12 1.87 12.66 3.98
C GLN A 12 0.88 11.56 3.57
N SER A 13 0.79 11.31 2.26
CA SER A 13 0.00 10.24 1.67
C SER A 13 0.90 9.10 1.18
N LEU A 14 1.39 8.28 2.11
CA LEU A 14 2.27 7.12 1.84
C LEU A 14 1.51 5.95 1.18
N CYS A 15 2.21 4.84 0.89
CA CYS A 15 1.70 3.69 0.14
C CYS A 15 0.39 3.12 0.71
N LEU A 16 0.30 2.92 2.03
CA LEU A 16 -0.92 2.40 2.66
C LEU A 16 -2.12 3.31 2.45
N THR A 17 -1.96 4.62 2.67
CA THR A 17 -3.02 5.62 2.47
C THR A 17 -3.51 5.61 1.03
N GLN A 18 -2.59 5.56 0.06
CA GLN A 18 -2.94 5.53 -1.36
C GLN A 18 -3.73 4.26 -1.72
N VAL A 19 -3.29 3.10 -1.23
CA VAL A 19 -3.94 1.82 -1.48
C VAL A 19 -5.35 1.78 -0.88
N LEU A 20 -5.57 2.30 0.32
CA LEU A 20 -6.89 2.40 0.93
C LEU A 20 -7.84 3.33 0.16
N VAL A 21 -7.31 4.43 -0.39
CA VAL A 21 -8.10 5.33 -1.27
C VAL A 21 -8.51 4.59 -2.55
N VAL A 22 -7.60 3.84 -3.18
CA VAL A 22 -7.91 3.04 -4.37
C VAL A 22 -8.96 1.98 -4.05
N GLN A 23 -8.82 1.24 -2.94
CA GLN A 23 -9.82 0.28 -2.48
C GLN A 23 -11.19 0.93 -2.35
N ARG A 24 -11.27 2.11 -1.72
CA ARG A 24 -12.54 2.83 -1.56
C ARG A 24 -13.17 3.23 -2.90
N LEU A 25 -12.36 3.58 -3.89
CA LEU A 25 -12.83 3.89 -5.25
C LEU A 25 -13.33 2.64 -5.98
N LEU A 26 -12.65 1.49 -5.82
CA LEU A 26 -13.05 0.21 -6.42
C LEU A 26 -14.34 -0.34 -5.79
N LEU A 27 -14.45 -0.30 -4.46
CA LEU A 27 -15.68 -0.69 -3.74
C LEU A 27 -16.90 0.12 -4.21
N LYS A 28 -16.75 1.42 -4.45
CA LYS A 28 -17.84 2.26 -5.00
C LYS A 28 -18.29 1.85 -6.40
N LYS A 29 -17.46 1.11 -7.13
CA LYS A 29 -17.74 0.58 -8.48
C LYS A 29 -18.01 -0.92 -8.49
N ASN A 30 -18.12 -1.54 -7.32
CA ASN A 30 -18.31 -2.98 -7.17
C ASN A 30 -17.22 -3.82 -7.86
N ILE A 31 -15.96 -3.36 -7.77
CA ILE A 31 -14.81 -4.05 -8.34
C ILE A 31 -14.08 -4.78 -7.21
N PRO A 32 -13.90 -6.12 -7.28
CA PRO A 32 -13.19 -6.88 -6.27
C PRO A 32 -11.69 -6.61 -6.31
N GLY A 33 -10.97 -6.98 -5.26
CA GLY A 33 -9.52 -6.83 -5.25
C GLY A 33 -8.90 -7.25 -3.94
N GLN A 34 -7.59 -7.03 -3.85
CA GLN A 34 -6.81 -7.35 -2.66
C GLN A 34 -5.67 -6.36 -2.41
N ILE A 35 -5.42 -6.11 -1.14
CA ILE A 35 -4.30 -5.32 -0.63
C ILE A 35 -3.26 -6.30 -0.10
N TYR A 36 -2.01 -6.08 -0.46
CA TYR A 36 -0.87 -6.77 0.12
C TYR A 36 -0.13 -5.81 1.04
N LEU A 37 0.26 -6.32 2.21
CA LEU A 37 1.17 -5.65 3.13
C LEU A 37 2.48 -6.43 3.12
N GLY A 38 3.57 -5.74 2.81
CA GLY A 38 4.89 -6.32 2.72
C GLY A 38 5.88 -5.64 3.64
N VAL A 39 6.89 -6.39 4.06
CA VAL A 39 8.05 -5.85 4.80
C VAL A 39 9.35 -6.32 4.17
N ARG A 40 10.37 -5.47 4.25
CA ARG A 40 11.75 -5.85 3.94
C ARG A 40 12.69 -5.33 5.00
N LYS A 41 13.83 -6.02 5.15
CA LYS A 41 14.96 -5.50 5.92
C LYS A 41 15.71 -4.50 5.04
N GLY A 42 16.21 -3.44 5.65
CA GLY A 42 17.12 -2.49 5.02
C GLY A 42 18.26 -2.14 5.96
N ASP A 43 19.32 -1.59 5.37
CA ASP A 43 20.57 -1.31 6.09
C ASP A 43 20.48 -0.07 6.98
N GLN A 44 19.51 0.81 6.71
CA GLN A 44 19.27 2.00 7.51
C GLN A 44 18.12 1.78 8.49
N GLN A 45 18.26 2.36 9.68
CA GLN A 45 17.16 2.40 10.64
C GLN A 45 16.13 3.46 10.24
N VAL A 46 14.87 3.06 10.28
CA VAL A 46 13.69 3.88 10.05
C VAL A 46 12.98 4.01 11.40
N ALA A 47 12.70 5.24 11.80
CA ALA A 47 11.95 5.53 13.01
C ALA A 47 10.61 6.17 12.63
N CYS A 48 9.52 5.62 13.16
CA CYS A 48 8.24 6.30 13.17
C CYS A 48 8.09 7.05 14.50
N PRO A 49 7.48 8.25 14.54
CA PRO A 49 7.22 8.96 15.79
C PRO A 49 6.52 8.05 16.81
N GLY A 50 7.05 7.98 18.04
CA GLY A 50 6.50 7.14 19.10
C GLY A 50 6.85 5.65 19.01
N THR A 51 7.79 5.26 18.14
CA THR A 51 8.28 3.87 18.03
C THR A 51 9.81 3.79 18.09
N ALA A 52 10.35 2.64 18.49
CA ALA A 52 11.79 2.38 18.38
C ALA A 52 12.21 2.33 16.91
N ALA A 53 13.40 2.85 16.61
CA ALA A 53 13.96 2.77 15.26
C ALA A 53 14.21 1.29 14.87
N THR A 54 13.80 0.91 13.66
CA THR A 54 13.96 -0.46 13.15
C THR A 54 14.59 -0.45 11.77
N GLY A 55 15.32 -1.51 11.38
CA GLY A 55 15.74 -1.70 9.99
C GLY A 55 14.64 -2.26 9.09
N LEU A 56 13.36 -2.08 9.43
CA LEU A 56 12.23 -2.65 8.70
C LEU A 56 11.51 -1.56 7.91
N TYR A 57 11.36 -1.83 6.61
CA TYR A 57 10.62 -0.99 5.69
C TYR A 57 9.31 -1.67 5.37
N ALA A 58 8.20 -0.96 5.56
CA ALA A 58 6.87 -1.44 5.20
C ALA A 58 6.45 -0.91 3.83
N HIS A 59 5.68 -1.71 3.10
CA HIS A 59 5.09 -1.33 1.84
C HIS A 59 3.68 -1.91 1.69
N ALA A 60 2.89 -1.29 0.82
CA ALA A 60 1.55 -1.74 0.50
C ALA A 60 1.27 -1.55 -0.98
N TRP A 61 0.62 -2.54 -1.60
CA TRP A 61 0.16 -2.47 -2.98
C TRP A 61 -1.22 -3.11 -3.12
N LEU A 62 -1.95 -2.71 -4.17
CA LEU A 62 -3.30 -3.18 -4.45
C LEU A 62 -3.35 -3.84 -5.82
N GLN A 63 -3.93 -5.02 -5.87
CA GLN A 63 -4.22 -5.77 -7.08
C GLN A 63 -5.73 -5.91 -7.29
N SER A 64 -6.16 -5.83 -8.54
CA SER A 64 -7.53 -6.12 -8.97
C SER A 64 -7.44 -6.97 -10.23
N GLY A 65 -8.01 -8.18 -10.19
CA GLY A 65 -7.78 -9.17 -11.26
C GLY A 65 -6.30 -9.55 -11.36
N ASP A 66 -5.73 -9.49 -12.56
CA ASP A 66 -4.30 -9.78 -12.80
C ASP A 66 -3.38 -8.54 -12.71
N GLN A 67 -3.93 -7.35 -12.42
CA GLN A 67 -3.17 -6.10 -12.45
C GLN A 67 -2.94 -5.50 -11.07
N ILE A 68 -1.70 -5.11 -10.82
CA ILE A 68 -1.38 -4.20 -9.71
C ILE A 68 -1.77 -2.79 -10.15
N VAL A 69 -2.80 -2.23 -9.51
CA VAL A 69 -3.37 -0.93 -9.88
C VAL A 69 -2.78 0.22 -9.06
N ASN A 70 -2.14 -0.06 -7.93
CA ASN A 70 -1.44 0.94 -7.13
C ASN A 70 -0.35 0.32 -6.25
N GLY A 71 0.71 1.09 -5.99
CA GLY A 71 1.80 0.68 -5.09
C GLY A 71 2.74 -0.37 -5.67
N GLY A 72 2.65 -0.75 -6.95
CA GLY A 72 3.44 -1.86 -7.49
C GLY A 72 4.96 -1.63 -7.57
N GLY A 73 5.43 -0.39 -7.57
CA GLY A 73 6.86 -0.09 -7.68
C GLY A 73 7.65 -0.66 -6.50
N GLY A 74 8.54 -1.62 -6.77
CA GLY A 74 9.41 -2.24 -5.78
C GLY A 74 8.75 -3.31 -4.91
N ALA A 75 7.49 -3.69 -5.19
CA ALA A 75 6.74 -4.66 -4.39
C ALA A 75 7.43 -6.04 -4.30
N GLU A 76 8.14 -6.43 -5.36
CA GLU A 76 8.90 -7.69 -5.45
C GLU A 76 10.03 -7.83 -4.41
N GLN A 77 10.45 -6.71 -3.80
CA GLN A 77 11.51 -6.68 -2.79
C GLN A 77 10.98 -6.90 -1.37
N PHE A 78 9.66 -6.98 -1.19
CA PHE A 78 9.01 -7.10 0.11
C PHE A 78 8.43 -8.50 0.30
N ALA A 79 8.71 -9.10 1.45
CA ALA A 79 8.04 -10.31 1.86
C ALA A 79 6.61 -9.97 2.30
N VAL A 80 5.61 -10.64 1.72
CA VAL A 80 4.20 -10.46 2.08
C VAL A 80 3.98 -10.99 3.50
N VAL A 81 3.47 -10.14 4.38
CA VAL A 81 3.12 -10.49 5.76
C VAL A 81 1.61 -10.59 5.97
N SER A 82 0.82 -9.95 5.12
CA SER A 82 -0.64 -10.04 5.17
C SER A 82 -1.25 -9.70 3.81
N VAL A 83 -2.40 -10.31 3.53
CA VAL A 83 -3.23 -10.03 2.36
C VAL A 83 -4.66 -9.81 2.84
N TYR A 84 -5.29 -8.75 2.36
CA TYR A 84 -6.70 -8.44 2.62
C TYR A 84 -7.45 -8.37 1.30
N SER A 85 -8.39 -9.29 1.08
CA SER A 85 -9.24 -9.33 -0.11
C SER A 85 -10.67 -8.87 0.18
N TRP A 86 -11.35 -8.38 -0.84
CA TRP A 86 -12.79 -8.14 -0.83
C TRP A 86 -13.40 -8.57 -2.16
N GLU A 87 -14.65 -9.01 -2.08
CA GLU A 87 -15.45 -9.39 -3.24
C GLU A 87 -16.36 -8.24 -3.68
N ALA A 88 -16.86 -8.34 -4.91
CA ALA A 88 -17.98 -7.54 -5.36
C ALA A 88 -19.28 -8.07 -4.74
N LEU A 89 -20.18 -7.16 -4.35
CA LEU A 89 -21.52 -7.46 -3.86
C LEU A 89 -22.46 -7.91 -5.00
#